data_AF-N1QWV2-F1
#
_entry.id   AF-N1QWV2-F1
#
_cell.length_a   1.000
_cell.length_b   1.000
_cell.length_c   1.000
_cell.angle_alpha   90.00
_cell.angle_beta   90.00
_cell.angle_gamma   90.00
#
_symmetry.space_group_name_H-M   'P 1'
#
loop_
_entity.id
_entity.type
_entity.pdbx_description
1 polymer ?
#
loop_
_entity_poly.entity_id
_entity_poly.type
_entity_poly.pdbx_seq_one_letter_code
_entity_poly.pdbx_strand_id
1 'polypeptide(L)' 'MGPVRLERVVFALNGRRHEMAGGDVHPSTTLLEFIRTRTPFTGTKLGCGEEKLGFQKLFPYLKKL' A
#
# COMPACT_ATOMS: atom_id res chain seq x y z
N MET A 1 7.50 26.27 6.81
CA MET A 1 6.39 25.31 6.67
C MET A 1 6.62 24.22 7.70
N GLY A 2 5.75 24.08 8.71
CA GLY A 2 5.89 23.02 9.71
C GLY A 2 5.77 21.62 9.09
N PRO A 3 6.22 20.55 9.77
CA PRO A 3 6.08 19.20 9.24
C PRO A 3 4.59 18.88 9.09
N VAL A 4 4.18 18.53 7.87
CA VAL A 4 2.84 18.02 7.60
C VAL A 4 2.72 16.68 8.33
N ARG A 5 1.87 16.63 9.35
CA ARG A 5 1.55 15.38 10.03
C ARG A 5 0.39 14.74 9.28
N LEU A 6 0.65 13.57 8.69
CA LEU A 6 -0.44 12.72 8.22
C LEU A 6 -1.14 12.18 9.46
N GLU A 7 -2.39 12.60 9.67
CA GLU A 7 -3.19 12.11 10.78
C GLU A 7 -3.65 10.66 10.51
N ARG A 8 -4.04 10.37 9.27
CA ARG A 8 -4.53 9.05 8.84
C ARG A 8 -4.19 8.74 7.39
N VAL A 9 -4.02 7.45 7.10
CA VAL A 9 -3.90 6.90 5.74
C VAL A 9 -5.07 5.96 5.50
N VAL A 10 -5.84 6.22 4.45
CA VAL A 10 -7.06 5.46 4.12
C VAL A 10 -7.04 5.05 2.65
N PHE A 11 -7.28 3.77 2.38
CA PHE A 11 -7.39 3.25 1.01
C PHE A 11 -8.24 1.96 0.96
N ALA A 12 -8.65 1.57 -0.24
CA ALA A 12 -9.33 0.31 -0.48
C ALA A 12 -8.36 -0.75 -1.03
N LEU A 13 -8.46 -1.98 -0.52
CA LEU A 13 -7.75 -3.15 -1.02
C LEU A 13 -8.73 -4.32 -1.12
N ASN A 14 -8.91 -4.87 -2.31
CA ASN A 14 -9.85 -5.97 -2.58
C ASN A 14 -11.27 -5.69 -2.04
N GLY A 15 -11.75 -4.46 -2.23
CA GLY A 15 -13.08 -4.03 -1.77
C GLY A 15 -13.20 -3.76 -0.26
N ARG A 16 -12.11 -3.94 0.51
CA ARG A 16 -12.09 -3.63 1.95
C ARG A 16 -11.39 -2.30 2.21
N ARG A 17 -11.96 -1.51 3.12
CA ARG A 17 -11.36 -0.24 3.57
C ARG A 17 -10.30 -0.52 4.62
N HIS A 18 -9.08 -0.03 4.38
CA HIS A 18 -7.97 -0.04 5.32
C HIS A 18 -7.73 1.38 5.79
N GLU A 19 -7.69 1.57 7.11
CA GLU A 19 -7.45 2.85 7.76
C GLU A 19 -6.38 2.66 8.84
N MET A 20 -5.37 3.51 8.84
CA MET A 20 -4.28 3.51 9.81
C MET A 20 -4.01 4.93 10.29
N ALA A 21 -3.57 5.10 11.53
CA ALA A 21 -3.05 6.38 11.99
C ALA A 21 -1.74 6.67 11.23
N GLY A 22 -1.50 7.92 10.84
CA GLY A 22 -0.30 8.23 10.04
C GLY A 22 1.01 8.06 10.82
N GLY A 23 0.97 8.01 12.16
CA GLY A 23 2.12 7.61 12.98
C GLY A 23 2.48 6.13 12.92
N ASP A 24 1.54 5.25 12.49
CA ASP A 24 1.74 3.80 12.44
C ASP A 24 2.37 3.31 11.13
N VAL A 25 2.59 4.23 10.18
CA VAL A 25 3.08 3.94 8.83
C VAL A 25 4.24 4.88 8.52
N HIS A 26 5.41 4.30 8.26
CA HIS A 26 6.55 5.09 7.79
C HIS A 26 6.28 5.60 6.36
N PRO A 27 6.61 6.85 6.00
CA PRO A 27 6.37 7.37 4.64
C PRO A 27 7.05 6.55 3.53
N SER A 28 8.11 5.82 3.85
CA SER A 28 8.80 4.91 2.90
C SER A 28 8.16 3.53 2.79
N THR A 29 7.13 3.21 3.59
CA THR A 29 6.43 1.93 3.50
C THR A 29 5.75 1.82 2.14
N THR A 30 6.06 0.74 1.41
CA THR A 30 5.46 0.49 0.09
C THR A 30 4.11 -0.21 0.23
N LEU A 31 3.26 -0.10 -0.79
CA LEU A 31 1.99 -0.84 -0.81
C LEU A 31 2.22 -2.36 -0.79
N LEU A 32 3.25 -2.85 -1.47
CA LEU A 32 3.60 -4.27 -1.46
C LEU A 32 3.96 -4.76 -0.07
N GLU A 33 4.80 -3.99 0.63
CA GLU A 33 5.18 -4.26 2.01
C GLU A 33 3.94 -4.30 2.91
N PHE A 34 3.04 -3.32 2.78
CA PHE A 34 1.78 -3.30 3.50
C PHE A 34 0.95 -4.58 3.24
N ILE A 35 0.75 -4.95 1.97
CA ILE A 35 -0.06 -6.13 1.62
C ILE A 35 0.52 -7.39 2.26
N ARG A 36 1.84 -7.58 2.18
CA ARG A 36 2.48 -8.82 2.63
C ARG A 36 2.66 -8.93 4.15
N THR A 37 2.74 -7.80 4.86
CA THR A 37 3.06 -7.78 6.30
C THR A 37 1.87 -7.39 7.19
N ARG A 38 0.91 -6.65 6.65
CA ARG A 38 -0.27 -6.15 7.39
C ARG A 38 -1.58 -6.79 6.93
N THR A 39 -1.54 -7.72 5.98
CA THR A 39 -2.72 -8.46 5.53
C THR A 39 -2.40 -9.94 5.35
N PRO A 40 -3.41 -10.83 5.33
CA PRO A 40 -3.20 -12.25 5.01
C PRO A 40 -2.85 -12.53 3.53
N PHE A 41 -2.81 -11.51 2.67
CA PHE A 41 -2.62 -11.71 1.24
C PHE A 41 -1.14 -11.88 0.87
N THR A 42 -0.75 -13.09 0.47
CA THR A 42 0.65 -13.43 0.13
C THR A 42 0.90 -13.64 -1.37
N GLY A 43 -0.15 -13.43 -2.19
CA GLY A 43 -0.12 -13.60 -3.65
C GLY A 43 0.75 -12.57 -4.36
N THR A 44 0.80 -11.33 -3.87
CA THR A 44 1.64 -10.27 -4.45
C THR A 44 3.12 -10.57 -4.22
N LYS A 45 3.90 -10.63 -5.30
CA LYS A 45 5.31 -11.02 -5.28
C LYS A 45 6.25 -9.83 -5.54
N LEU A 46 7.40 -9.84 -4.87
CA LEU A 46 8.54 -8.98 -5.16
C LEU A 46 9.50 -9.76 -6.04
N GLY A 47 9.76 -9.28 -7.25
CA GLY A 47 10.83 -9.77 -8.12
C GLY A 47 12.14 -9.05 -7.78
N CYS A 48 12.60 -8.18 -8.69
CA CYS A 48 13.86 -7.44 -8.56
C CYS A 48 13.73 -6.07 -7.87
N GLY A 49 12.55 -5.72 -7.33
CA GLY A 49 12.31 -4.39 -6.73
C GLY A 49 12.21 -3.22 -7.72
N GLU A 50 12.68 -3.40 -8.95
CA GLU A 50 12.53 -2.47 -10.06
C GLU A 50 11.29 -2.83 -10.89
N GLU A 51 10.45 -1.85 -11.19
CA GLU A 51 9.28 -2.08 -12.04
C GLU A 51 9.68 -2.37 -13.50
N LYS A 52 9.60 -3.64 -13.91
CA LYS A 52 9.36 -3.97 -15.32
C LYS A 52 7.86 -3.87 -15.57
N LEU A 53 7.46 -3.13 -16.61
CA LEU A 53 6.10 -2.79 -17.07
C LEU A 53 5.11 -3.98 -17.30
N GLY A 54 5.38 -5.18 -16.79
CA GLY A 54 4.53 -6.36 -16.85
C GLY A 54 3.89 -6.79 -15.52
N PHE A 55 4.44 -6.41 -14.36
CA PHE A 55 3.92 -6.87 -13.05
C PHE A 55 2.76 -6.01 -12.50
N GLN A 56 2.50 -4.83 -13.08
CA GLN A 56 1.40 -3.96 -12.66
C GLN A 56 -0.01 -4.44 -13.09
N LYS A 57 -0.14 -5.50 -13.89
CA LYS A 57 -1.46 -6.10 -14.17
C LYS A 57 -2.09 -6.81 -12.95
N LEU A 58 -1.40 -6.85 -11.80
CA LEU A 58 -1.92 -7.42 -10.55
C LEU A 58 -2.44 -6.37 -9.55
N PHE A 59 -2.78 -5.16 -9.98
CA PHE A 59 -3.54 -4.21 -9.14
C PHE A 59 -4.87 -3.80 -9.77
N PRO A 60 -5.89 -4.69 -9.87
CA PRO A 60 -7.22 -4.28 -10.33
C PRO A 60 -8.00 -3.42 -9.32
N TYR A 61 -7.47 -3.17 -8.11
CA TYR A 61 -8.31 -2.71 -6.98
C TYR A 61 -7.83 -1.45 -6.26
N LEU A 62 -6.80 -0.76 -6.76
CA LEU A 62 -6.49 0.59 -6.27
C LEU A 62 -7.49 1.58 -6.90
N LYS A 63 -8.78 1.45 -6.58
CA LYS A 63 -9.76 2.49 -6.93
C LYS A 63 -9.47 3.70 -6.04
N LYS A 64 -9.18 4.83 -6.69
CA LYS A 64 -9.18 6.16 -6.08
C LYS A 64 -10.55 6.35 -5.42
N LEU A 65 -10.56 6.52 -4.09
CA LEU A 65 -11.75 7.04 -3.39
C LEU A 65 -11.98 8.49 -3.84
#